data_AF-A0A369Q819-F1
#
_entry.id   AF-A0A369Q819-F1
#
_cell.length_a   1.000
_cell.length_b   1.000
_cell.length_c   1.000
_cell.angle_alpha   90.00
_cell.angle_beta   90.00
_cell.angle_gamma   90.00
#
_symmetry.space_group_name_H-M   'P 1'
#
loop_
_entity.id
_entity.type
_entity.pdbx_description
1 polymer ?
#
loop_
_entity_poly.entity_id
_entity_poly.type
_entity_poly.pdbx_seq_one_letter_code
_entity_poly.pdbx_strand_id
1 'polypeptide(L)'
;MKRLLFLLIALMVVMSGQAVSAHGPDEHEGRQTAQVTAAAEAAATPVSPESIRPARDAGDDAQDGSILSNIHPATVHFPIALLLMAALTELAVMVRPSPALQGTARIMLWDGAVGAVVTAMFGWFHTGIWFGGSGTMQWHRWIGTSIAIVAPLAAFLAGRGHIAISRLLLFGCAALILAQGYLGPELAHGPNHLGF
;
A
#
# COMPACT_ATOMS: atom_id res chain seq x y z
N MET A 1 -9.74 8.29 -28.92
CA MET A 1 -8.58 7.68 -28.20
C MET A 1 -7.92 8.65 -27.22
N LYS A 2 -7.42 9.83 -27.64
CA LYS A 2 -6.81 10.82 -26.73
C LYS A 2 -7.73 11.26 -25.57
N ARG A 3 -9.04 11.41 -25.82
CA ARG A 3 -10.04 11.76 -24.80
C ARG A 3 -10.26 10.66 -23.74
N LEU A 4 -10.21 9.38 -24.14
CA LEU A 4 -10.35 8.24 -23.22
C LEU A 4 -9.10 8.07 -22.36
N LEU A 5 -7.92 8.28 -22.95
CA LEU A 5 -6.65 8.30 -22.24
C LEU A 5 -6.60 9.43 -21.21
N PHE A 6 -7.02 10.64 -21.59
CA PHE A 6 -7.11 11.78 -20.68
C PHE A 6 -8.12 11.52 -19.55
N LEU A 7 -9.25 10.86 -19.85
CA LEU A 7 -10.24 10.44 -18.85
C LEU A 7 -9.70 9.40 -17.89
N LEU A 8 -8.89 8.43 -18.33
CA LEU A 8 -8.31 7.40 -17.46
C LEU A 8 -7.19 7.95 -16.58
N ILE A 9 -6.33 8.80 -17.13
CA ILE A 9 -5.29 9.52 -16.36
C ILE A 9 -5.96 10.48 -15.37
N ALA A 10 -6.96 11.25 -15.81
CA ALA A 10 -7.74 12.11 -14.93
C ALA A 10 -8.49 11.30 -13.87
N LEU A 11 -9.03 10.13 -14.19
CA LEU A 11 -9.69 9.27 -13.21
C LEU A 11 -8.71 8.71 -12.18
N MET A 12 -7.52 8.28 -12.59
CA MET A 12 -6.45 7.87 -11.65
C MET A 12 -6.05 9.03 -10.73
N VAL A 13 -5.82 10.22 -11.31
CA VAL A 13 -5.44 11.42 -10.55
C VAL A 13 -6.57 11.87 -9.62
N VAL A 14 -7.82 11.87 -10.09
CA VAL A 14 -9.01 12.24 -9.30
C VAL A 14 -9.25 11.25 -8.18
N MET A 15 -9.17 9.95 -8.42
CA MET A 15 -9.30 8.91 -7.39
C MET A 15 -8.18 8.96 -6.35
N SER A 16 -6.98 9.38 -6.74
CA SER A 16 -5.88 9.63 -5.80
C SER A 16 -6.03 10.95 -5.02
N GLY A 17 -6.76 11.94 -5.55
CA GLY A 17 -6.90 13.27 -4.97
C GLY A 17 -8.08 13.50 -4.02
N GLN A 18 -9.03 12.56 -3.90
CA GLN A 18 -10.22 12.76 -3.05
C GLN A 18 -9.96 12.65 -1.53
N ALA A 19 -8.75 12.26 -1.10
CA ALA A 19 -8.45 12.05 0.32
C ALA A 19 -8.24 13.35 1.12
N VAL A 20 -8.05 14.51 0.47
CA VAL A 20 -7.59 15.74 1.13
C VAL A 20 -8.72 16.69 1.57
N SER A 21 -9.99 16.43 1.26
CA SER A 21 -11.11 17.35 1.57
C SER A 21 -11.98 16.99 2.79
N ALA A 22 -11.50 16.12 3.68
CA ALA A 22 -12.27 15.74 4.89
C ALA A 22 -11.66 16.18 6.22
N HIS A 23 -10.56 16.94 6.24
CA HIS A 23 -10.02 17.49 7.49
C HIS A 23 -10.76 18.78 7.89
N GLY A 24 -11.67 18.66 8.86
CA GLY A 24 -12.06 19.79 9.71
C GLY A 24 -10.91 20.18 10.65
N PRO A 25 -10.89 21.43 11.16
CA PRO A 25 -9.79 21.95 11.97
C PRO A 25 -9.61 21.17 13.28
N ASP A 26 -8.48 20.48 13.36
CA ASP A 26 -7.72 20.03 14.54
C ASP A 26 -8.36 20.19 15.93
N GLU A 27 -9.09 19.16 16.40
CA GLU A 27 -9.43 18.99 17.83
C GLU A 27 -8.41 18.11 18.59
N HIS A 28 -7.22 17.88 18.03
CA HIS A 28 -6.22 16.98 18.63
C HIS A 28 -5.32 17.62 19.70
N GLU A 29 -5.34 18.95 19.86
CA GLU A 29 -4.49 19.64 20.84
C GLU A 29 -5.11 19.67 22.26
N GLY A 30 -6.45 19.69 22.38
CA GLY A 30 -7.16 19.77 23.66
C GLY A 30 -7.21 18.47 24.46
N ARG A 31 -7.04 17.31 23.80
CA ARG A 31 -7.15 15.99 24.45
C ARG A 31 -5.84 15.55 25.12
N GLN A 32 -4.70 15.97 24.58
CA GLN A 32 -3.39 15.71 25.20
C GLN A 32 -3.15 16.57 26.45
N THR A 33 -3.56 17.84 26.43
CA THR A 33 -3.43 18.74 27.60
C THR A 33 -4.26 18.27 28.79
N ALA A 34 -5.48 17.77 28.56
CA ALA A 34 -6.34 17.24 29.62
C ALA A 34 -5.84 15.91 30.22
N GLN A 35 -5.15 15.08 29.43
CA GLN A 35 -4.63 13.79 29.90
C GLN A 35 -3.30 13.96 30.68
N VAL A 36 -2.49 14.96 30.34
CA VAL A 36 -1.24 15.29 31.04
C VAL A 36 -1.51 15.95 32.40
N THR A 37 -2.54 16.80 32.52
CA THR A 37 -2.91 17.41 33.80
C THR A 37 -3.52 16.41 34.79
N ALA A 38 -4.37 15.50 34.31
CA ALA A 38 -4.95 14.44 35.15
C ALA A 38 -3.90 13.42 35.66
N ALA A 39 -2.88 13.12 34.84
CA ALA A 39 -1.78 12.22 35.24
C ALA A 39 -0.84 12.86 36.28
N ALA A 40 -0.66 14.19 36.23
CA ALA A 40 0.17 14.93 37.19
C ALA A 40 -0.47 15.01 38.59
N GLU A 41 -1.81 15.04 38.67
CA GLU A 41 -2.54 15.13 39.94
C GLU A 41 -2.63 13.77 40.67
N ALA A 42 -2.61 12.66 39.93
CA ALA A 42 -2.60 11.30 40.49
C ALA A 42 -1.24 10.90 41.11
N ALA A 43 -0.14 11.58 40.74
CA ALA A 43 1.21 11.29 41.21
C ALA A 43 1.57 11.88 42.59
N ALA A 44 0.66 12.61 43.23
CA ALA A 44 0.91 13.31 44.51
C ALA A 44 0.50 12.52 45.78
N THR A 45 0.31 11.20 45.68
CA THR A 45 0.05 10.35 46.86
C THR A 45 1.34 9.65 47.33
N PRO A 46 1.74 9.77 48.61
CA PRO A 46 3.01 9.21 49.08
C PRO A 46 2.93 7.69 49.24
N VAL A 47 3.82 6.96 48.55
CA VAL A 47 3.92 5.49 48.54
C VAL A 47 4.82 5.01 49.68
N SER A 48 4.32 4.08 50.51
CA SER A 48 5.11 3.39 51.55
C SER A 48 5.99 2.27 50.96
N PRO A 49 7.20 2.01 51.50
CA PRO A 49 8.23 1.22 50.82
C PRO A 49 8.22 -0.27 51.20
N GLU A 50 7.16 -1.00 50.87
CA GLU A 50 7.10 -2.46 51.10
C GLU A 50 6.50 -3.18 49.88
N SER A 51 7.32 -3.44 48.86
CA SER A 51 7.28 -4.66 48.03
C SER A 51 8.19 -4.53 46.80
N ILE A 52 9.48 -4.81 47.00
CA ILE A 52 10.36 -5.27 45.92
C ILE A 52 10.02 -6.75 45.66
N ARG A 53 9.37 -7.03 44.52
CA ARG A 53 9.49 -8.32 43.82
C ARG A 53 9.50 -8.03 42.31
N PRO A 54 10.47 -8.56 41.54
CA PRO A 54 10.41 -8.45 40.09
C PRO A 54 9.33 -9.42 39.60
N ALA A 55 8.20 -8.89 39.13
CA ALA A 55 7.26 -9.65 38.33
C ALA A 55 7.89 -9.95 36.98
N ARG A 56 8.58 -11.10 36.88
CA ARG A 56 8.78 -11.79 35.61
C ARG A 56 7.46 -12.49 35.28
N ASP A 57 6.58 -11.80 34.59
CA ASP A 57 5.54 -12.44 33.77
C ASP A 57 6.11 -12.46 32.35
N ALA A 58 6.60 -13.61 31.85
CA ALA A 58 5.76 -14.67 31.30
C ALA A 58 4.80 -14.12 30.23
N GLY A 59 5.40 -13.59 29.17
CA GLY A 59 4.75 -13.22 27.91
C GLY A 59 5.71 -13.47 26.74
N ASP A 60 6.48 -14.56 26.83
CA ASP A 60 7.07 -15.19 25.66
C ASP A 60 5.95 -16.04 25.01
N ASP A 61 5.97 -16.17 23.69
CA ASP A 61 5.18 -17.14 22.90
C ASP A 61 3.85 -16.70 22.25
N ALA A 62 3.58 -15.40 22.06
CA ALA A 62 2.64 -14.99 21.00
C ALA A 62 3.40 -14.64 19.70
N GLN A 63 4.25 -15.57 19.26
CA GLN A 63 4.72 -15.57 17.88
C GLN A 63 3.52 -16.02 17.04
N ASP A 64 2.66 -15.07 16.67
CA ASP A 64 1.44 -15.28 15.87
C ASP A 64 1.81 -15.78 14.46
N GLY A 65 2.19 -17.04 14.38
CA GLY A 65 2.35 -17.86 13.18
C GLY A 65 1.01 -18.18 12.53
N SER A 66 0.10 -17.21 12.48
CA SER A 66 -1.13 -17.31 11.69
C SER A 66 -0.75 -17.59 10.25
N ILE A 67 -1.46 -18.53 9.61
CA ILE A 67 -1.29 -18.85 8.19
C ILE A 67 -1.32 -17.58 7.33
N LEU A 68 -2.11 -16.58 7.73
CA LEU A 68 -2.19 -15.26 7.08
C LEU A 68 -0.86 -14.50 7.12
N SER A 69 -0.16 -14.51 8.25
CA SER A 69 1.17 -13.92 8.41
C SER A 69 2.20 -14.62 7.52
N ASN A 70 2.10 -15.94 7.38
CA ASN A 70 3.04 -16.76 6.60
C ASN A 70 2.82 -16.67 5.09
N ILE A 71 1.58 -16.47 4.62
CA ILE A 71 1.29 -16.28 3.20
C ILE A 71 1.41 -14.81 2.77
N HIS A 72 1.40 -13.86 3.71
CA HIS A 72 1.50 -12.42 3.44
C HIS A 72 2.65 -12.03 2.49
N PRO A 73 3.88 -12.59 2.63
CA PRO A 73 4.94 -12.32 1.67
C PRO A 73 4.56 -12.75 0.26
N ALA A 74 3.99 -13.93 0.07
CA ALA A 74 3.58 -14.42 -1.24
C ALA A 74 2.42 -13.59 -1.83
N THR A 75 1.42 -13.25 -1.03
CA THR A 75 0.22 -12.54 -1.49
C THR A 75 0.50 -11.09 -1.89
N VAL A 76 1.53 -10.46 -1.31
CA VAL A 76 1.87 -9.05 -1.59
C VAL A 76 3.09 -8.93 -2.51
N HIS A 77 4.17 -9.67 -2.25
CA HIS A 77 5.44 -9.45 -2.94
C HIS A 77 5.48 -10.12 -4.32
N PHE A 78 4.78 -11.24 -4.51
CA PHE A 78 4.76 -11.92 -5.80
C PHE A 78 4.12 -11.06 -6.91
N PRO A 79 2.94 -10.44 -6.70
CA PRO A 79 2.36 -9.54 -7.70
C PRO A 79 3.20 -8.28 -7.95
N ILE A 80 3.84 -7.74 -6.91
CA ILE A 80 4.79 -6.61 -7.03
C ILE A 80 5.94 -6.98 -7.95
N ALA A 81 6.60 -8.12 -7.69
CA ALA A 81 7.71 -8.60 -8.51
C ALA A 81 7.28 -8.82 -9.97
N LEU A 82 6.14 -9.47 -10.19
CA LEU A 82 5.62 -9.72 -11.54
C LEU A 82 5.33 -8.43 -12.32
N LEU A 83 4.69 -7.44 -11.72
CA LEU A 83 4.38 -6.18 -12.40
C LEU A 83 5.65 -5.36 -12.70
N LEU A 84 6.63 -5.33 -11.78
CA LEU A 84 7.92 -4.68 -12.02
C LEU A 84 8.72 -5.41 -13.11
N MET A 85 8.76 -6.74 -13.08
CA MET A 85 9.43 -7.54 -14.10
C MET A 85 8.73 -7.47 -15.45
N ALA A 86 7.40 -7.37 -15.49
CA ALA A 86 6.66 -7.09 -16.72
C ALA A 86 7.10 -5.75 -17.31
N ALA A 87 7.19 -4.69 -16.50
CA ALA A 87 7.64 -3.37 -16.96
C ALA A 87 9.10 -3.41 -17.47
N LEU A 88 10.01 -4.06 -16.76
CA LEU A 88 11.41 -4.22 -17.19
C LEU A 88 11.53 -5.04 -18.48
N THR A 89 10.77 -6.13 -18.60
CA THR A 89 10.74 -6.95 -19.81
C THR A 89 10.15 -6.17 -20.98
N GLU A 90 9.13 -5.35 -20.76
CA GLU A 90 8.54 -4.49 -21.78
C GLU A 90 9.52 -3.39 -22.24
N LEU A 91 10.35 -2.87 -21.33
CA LEU A 91 11.46 -1.97 -21.68
C LEU A 91 12.48 -2.69 -22.59
N ALA A 92 12.82 -3.95 -22.27
CA ALA A 92 13.68 -4.77 -23.13
C ALA A 92 13.05 -5.03 -24.50
N VAL A 93 11.73 -5.25 -24.58
CA VAL A 93 10.99 -5.36 -25.85
C VAL A 93 11.12 -4.08 -26.67
N MET A 94 11.10 -2.90 -26.03
CA MET A 94 11.24 -1.61 -26.74
C MET A 94 12.62 -1.42 -27.35
N VAL A 95 13.67 -1.94 -26.71
CA VAL A 95 15.06 -1.86 -27.22
C VAL A 95 15.33 -2.95 -28.25
N ARG A 96 14.88 -4.18 -28.00
CA ARG A 96 15.10 -5.34 -28.87
C ARG A 96 13.83 -6.20 -28.96
N PRO A 97 12.91 -5.87 -29.89
CA PRO A 97 11.65 -6.58 -30.02
C PRO A 97 11.88 -8.06 -30.34
N SER A 98 11.30 -8.96 -29.54
CA SER A 98 11.23 -10.38 -29.87
C SER A 98 9.89 -10.98 -29.45
N PRO A 99 9.36 -11.98 -30.19
CA PRO A 99 8.12 -12.65 -29.80
C PRO A 99 8.21 -13.30 -28.40
N ALA A 100 9.38 -13.84 -28.05
CA ALA A 100 9.62 -14.43 -26.73
C ALA A 100 9.50 -13.39 -25.62
N LEU A 101 10.18 -12.24 -25.72
CA LEU A 101 10.10 -11.18 -24.70
C LEU A 101 8.70 -10.59 -24.60
N GLN A 102 8.01 -10.41 -25.73
CA GLN A 102 6.62 -9.94 -25.74
C GLN A 102 5.68 -10.93 -25.05
N GLY A 103 5.86 -12.24 -25.29
CA GLY A 103 5.11 -13.29 -24.60
C GLY A 103 5.36 -13.27 -23.09
N THR A 104 6.63 -13.20 -22.67
CA THR A 104 7.03 -13.14 -21.26
C THR A 104 6.45 -11.92 -20.55
N ALA A 105 6.59 -10.71 -21.12
CA ALA A 105 6.04 -9.49 -20.53
C ALA A 105 4.52 -9.58 -20.37
N ARG A 106 3.83 -10.18 -21.35
CA ARG A 106 2.38 -10.35 -21.31
C ARG A 106 1.91 -11.36 -20.27
N ILE A 107 2.61 -12.48 -20.10
CA ILE A 107 2.32 -13.46 -19.05
C ILE A 107 2.50 -12.80 -17.67
N MET A 108 3.65 -12.15 -17.45
CA MET A 108 3.93 -11.44 -16.19
C MET A 108 2.90 -10.35 -15.88
N LEU A 109 2.46 -9.60 -16.90
CA LEU A 109 1.42 -8.58 -16.74
C LEU A 109 0.08 -9.18 -16.33
N TRP A 110 -0.34 -10.30 -16.94
CA TRP A 110 -1.59 -10.98 -16.58
C TRP A 110 -1.53 -11.55 -15.16
N ASP A 111 -0.47 -12.28 -14.83
CA ASP A 111 -0.30 -12.90 -13.51
C ASP A 111 -0.18 -11.82 -12.42
N GLY A 112 0.57 -10.75 -12.71
CA GLY A 112 0.70 -9.60 -11.82
C GLY A 112 -0.60 -8.84 -11.63
N ALA A 113 -1.43 -8.72 -12.68
CA ALA A 113 -2.75 -8.08 -12.60
C ALA A 113 -3.74 -8.88 -11.74
N VAL A 114 -3.81 -10.21 -11.92
CA VAL A 114 -4.61 -11.09 -11.06
C VAL A 114 -4.12 -11.00 -9.62
N GLY A 115 -2.81 -11.08 -9.44
CA GLY A 115 -2.16 -10.93 -8.14
C GLY A 115 -2.53 -9.62 -7.44
N ALA A 116 -2.47 -8.48 -8.15
CA ALA A 116 -2.78 -7.17 -7.59
C ALA A 116 -4.22 -7.05 -7.08
N VAL A 117 -5.19 -7.67 -7.78
CA VAL A 117 -6.58 -7.73 -7.31
C VAL A 117 -6.66 -8.51 -6.01
N VAL A 118 -6.02 -9.69 -5.96
CA VAL A 118 -5.97 -10.53 -4.75
C VAL A 118 -5.32 -9.76 -3.59
N THR A 119 -4.17 -9.12 -3.82
CA THR A 119 -3.49 -8.29 -2.82
C THR A 119 -4.39 -7.19 -2.26
N ALA A 120 -5.07 -6.44 -3.13
CA ALA A 120 -5.96 -5.37 -2.70
C ALA A 120 -7.15 -5.92 -1.87
N MET A 121 -7.74 -7.05 -2.28
CA MET A 121 -8.81 -7.70 -1.50
C MET A 121 -8.34 -8.04 -0.09
N PHE A 122 -7.16 -8.67 0.05
CA PHE A 122 -6.59 -8.97 1.37
C PHE A 122 -6.27 -7.69 2.17
N GLY A 123 -5.78 -6.63 1.52
CA GLY A 123 -5.56 -5.35 2.16
C GLY A 123 -6.84 -4.74 2.76
N TRP A 124 -7.94 -4.76 2.01
CA TRP A 124 -9.25 -4.28 2.48
C TRP A 124 -9.83 -5.17 3.59
N PHE A 125 -9.64 -6.49 3.55
CA PHE A 125 -10.03 -7.38 4.64
C PHE A 125 -9.20 -7.17 5.90
N HIS A 126 -7.89 -7.03 5.76
CA HIS A 126 -6.97 -6.85 6.89
C HIS A 126 -7.20 -5.54 7.63
N THR A 127 -7.53 -4.48 6.89
CA THR A 127 -7.71 -3.13 7.46
C THR A 127 -9.18 -2.74 7.69
N GLY A 128 -10.13 -3.61 7.31
CA GLY A 128 -11.57 -3.38 7.43
C GLY A 128 -12.17 -2.42 6.39
N ILE A 129 -13.50 -2.44 6.21
CA ILE A 129 -14.21 -1.50 5.32
C ILE A 129 -14.49 -0.18 6.04
N TRP A 130 -13.41 0.53 6.38
CA TRP A 130 -13.46 1.85 7.01
C TRP A 130 -12.56 2.82 6.22
N PHE A 131 -12.89 4.10 6.17
CA PHE A 131 -12.25 5.09 5.29
C PHE A 131 -11.38 6.13 6.01
N GLY A 132 -11.29 6.10 7.33
CA GLY A 132 -10.42 7.01 8.07
C GLY A 132 -8.97 6.53 8.12
N GLY A 133 -8.17 7.16 8.99
CA GLY A 133 -6.75 6.85 9.21
C GLY A 133 -5.88 8.08 8.98
N SER A 134 -4.58 7.93 9.20
CA SER A 134 -3.61 8.98 8.84
C SER A 134 -3.63 9.23 7.32
N GLY A 135 -3.15 10.41 6.90
CA GLY A 135 -2.97 10.70 5.47
C GLY A 135 -2.14 9.63 4.76
N THR A 136 -1.07 9.13 5.38
CA THR A 136 -0.25 8.02 4.88
C THR A 136 -1.08 6.76 4.62
N MET A 137 -2.00 6.42 5.54
CA MET A 137 -2.87 5.24 5.39
C MET A 137 -3.86 5.40 4.23
N GLN A 138 -4.40 6.60 4.05
CA GLN A 138 -5.29 6.89 2.92
C GLN A 138 -4.54 6.79 1.59
N TRP A 139 -3.34 7.38 1.49
CA TRP A 139 -2.49 7.26 0.30
C TRP A 139 -2.15 5.80 -0.01
N HIS A 140 -1.72 5.04 1.01
CA HIS A 140 -1.38 3.63 0.86
C HIS A 140 -2.55 2.82 0.29
N ARG A 141 -3.76 2.99 0.86
CA ARG A 141 -4.95 2.25 0.44
C ARG A 141 -5.40 2.59 -0.97
N TRP A 142 -5.45 3.88 -1.31
CA TRP A 142 -5.93 4.32 -2.63
C TRP A 142 -4.93 4.03 -3.74
N ILE A 143 -3.63 4.13 -3.49
CA ILE A 143 -2.61 3.71 -4.45
C ILE A 143 -2.72 2.19 -4.70
N GLY A 144 -2.88 1.38 -3.65
CA GLY A 144 -3.01 -0.07 -3.78
C GLY A 144 -4.24 -0.47 -4.57
N THR A 145 -5.38 0.17 -4.27
CA THR A 145 -6.64 -0.04 -5.01
C THR A 145 -6.52 0.42 -6.47
N SER A 146 -5.82 1.51 -6.74
CA SER A 146 -5.59 2.00 -8.11
C SER A 146 -4.76 1.01 -8.94
N ILE A 147 -3.69 0.43 -8.36
CA ILE A 147 -2.88 -0.61 -9.02
C ILE A 147 -3.76 -1.83 -9.37
N ALA A 148 -4.62 -2.25 -8.44
CA ALA A 148 -5.53 -3.39 -8.63
C ALA A 148 -6.58 -3.16 -9.74
N ILE A 149 -6.89 -1.92 -10.10
CA ILE A 149 -7.79 -1.58 -11.22
C ILE A 149 -6.99 -1.44 -12.52
N VAL A 150 -5.85 -0.77 -12.47
CA VAL A 150 -5.11 -0.37 -13.66
C VAL A 150 -4.28 -1.50 -14.25
N ALA A 151 -3.74 -2.41 -13.43
CA ALA A 151 -3.00 -3.55 -13.95
C ALA A 151 -3.90 -4.50 -14.80
N PRO A 152 -5.13 -4.89 -14.36
CA PRO A 152 -6.05 -5.64 -15.22
C PRO A 152 -6.46 -4.89 -16.49
N LEU A 153 -6.68 -3.57 -16.38
CA LEU A 153 -6.99 -2.75 -17.54
C LEU A 153 -5.84 -2.75 -18.56
N ALA A 154 -4.59 -2.62 -18.09
CA ALA A 154 -3.41 -2.75 -18.93
C ALA A 154 -3.34 -4.13 -19.62
N ALA A 155 -3.49 -5.21 -18.86
CA ALA A 155 -3.49 -6.58 -19.38
C ALA A 155 -4.57 -6.80 -20.46
N PHE A 156 -5.77 -6.27 -20.23
CA PHE A 156 -6.88 -6.30 -21.18
C PHE A 156 -6.60 -5.50 -22.46
N LEU A 157 -6.03 -4.29 -22.34
CA LEU A 157 -5.66 -3.45 -23.47
C LEU A 157 -4.54 -4.08 -24.31
N ALA A 158 -3.54 -4.72 -23.68
CA ALA A 158 -2.57 -5.55 -24.38
C ALA A 158 -3.26 -6.71 -25.13
N GLY A 159 -4.26 -7.32 -24.48
CA GLY A 159 -5.21 -8.29 -25.05
C GLY A 159 -5.78 -7.88 -26.40
N ARG A 160 -6.24 -6.62 -26.46
CA ARG A 160 -6.94 -5.98 -27.59
C ARG A 160 -5.99 -5.38 -28.64
N GLY A 161 -4.67 -5.50 -28.46
CA GLY A 161 -3.68 -4.89 -29.36
C GLY A 161 -3.42 -3.40 -29.14
N HIS A 162 -3.95 -2.80 -28.06
CA HIS A 162 -3.69 -1.41 -27.69
C HIS A 162 -2.36 -1.25 -26.93
N ILE A 163 -1.26 -1.66 -27.55
CA ILE A 163 0.06 -1.83 -26.90
C ILE A 163 0.57 -0.53 -26.28
N ALA A 164 0.47 0.61 -26.96
CA ALA A 164 0.97 1.88 -26.44
C ALA A 164 0.28 2.31 -25.14
N ILE A 165 -1.05 2.10 -25.05
CA ILE A 165 -1.82 2.44 -23.84
C ILE A 165 -1.50 1.44 -22.74
N SER A 166 -1.45 0.15 -23.05
CA SER A 166 -1.05 -0.88 -22.09
C SER A 166 0.31 -0.59 -21.47
N ARG A 167 1.30 -0.18 -22.28
CA ARG A 167 2.65 0.19 -21.80
C ARG A 167 2.59 1.36 -20.83
N LEU A 168 1.87 2.42 -21.21
CA LEU A 168 1.72 3.59 -20.35
C LEU A 168 1.10 3.22 -19.00
N LEU A 169 0.06 2.40 -19.00
CA LEU A 169 -0.57 1.94 -17.77
C LEU A 169 0.35 1.03 -16.94
N LEU A 170 1.10 0.11 -17.59
CA LEU A 170 2.07 -0.76 -16.92
C LEU A 170 3.20 0.05 -16.26
N PHE A 171 3.80 1.01 -16.98
CA PHE A 171 4.83 1.88 -16.40
C PHE A 171 4.26 2.79 -15.31
N GLY A 172 3.01 3.25 -15.46
CA GLY A 172 2.28 3.94 -14.39
C GLY A 172 2.11 3.08 -13.14
N CYS A 173 1.70 1.81 -13.30
CA CYS A 173 1.64 0.85 -12.18
C CYS A 173 3.00 0.64 -11.53
N ALA A 174 4.08 0.50 -12.32
CA ALA A 174 5.43 0.35 -11.78
C ALA A 174 5.83 1.56 -10.90
N ALA A 175 5.54 2.78 -11.36
CA ALA A 175 5.78 3.99 -10.56
C ALA A 175 4.94 4.01 -9.26
N LEU A 176 3.66 3.65 -9.34
CA LEU A 176 2.79 3.55 -8.17
C LEU A 176 3.26 2.48 -7.18
N ILE A 177 3.78 1.35 -7.66
CA ILE A 177 4.36 0.29 -6.82
C ILE A 177 5.58 0.82 -6.06
N LEU A 178 6.45 1.62 -6.69
CA LEU A 178 7.59 2.23 -6.01
C LEU A 178 7.13 3.20 -4.91
N ALA A 179 6.14 4.04 -5.19
CA ALA A 179 5.54 4.91 -4.17
C ALA A 179 4.91 4.09 -3.02
N GLN A 180 4.21 3.01 -3.35
CA GLN A 180 3.63 2.10 -2.37
C GLN A 180 4.69 1.45 -1.48
N GLY A 181 5.84 1.11 -2.06
CA GLY A 181 7.00 0.54 -1.35
C GLY A 181 7.59 1.47 -0.29
N TYR A 182 7.39 2.79 -0.41
CA TYR A 182 7.74 3.76 0.64
C TYR A 182 6.65 3.84 1.71
N LEU A 183 5.37 3.91 1.30
CA LEU A 183 4.24 4.10 2.22
C LEU A 183 4.00 2.92 3.15
N GLY A 184 4.25 1.68 2.70
CA GLY A 184 4.08 0.48 3.53
C GLY A 184 4.96 0.50 4.78
N PRO A 185 6.29 0.61 4.64
CA PRO A 185 7.20 0.76 5.77
C PRO A 185 6.96 2.02 6.61
N GLU A 186 6.53 3.14 6.02
CA GLU A 186 6.14 4.36 6.76
C GLU A 186 4.97 4.07 7.72
N LEU A 187 4.01 3.24 7.32
CA LEU A 187 2.92 2.81 8.22
C LEU A 187 3.39 1.88 9.34
N ALA A 188 4.40 1.06 9.08
CA ALA A 188 4.90 0.08 10.05
C ALA A 188 5.89 0.69 11.05
N HIS A 189 6.71 1.65 10.62
CA HIS A 189 7.82 2.19 11.41
C HIS A 189 7.63 3.67 11.80
N GLY A 190 6.58 4.33 11.28
CA GLY A 190 6.27 5.72 11.55
C GLY A 190 6.88 6.70 10.54
N PRO A 191 6.62 8.02 10.71
CA PRO A 191 7.03 9.04 9.76
C PRO A 191 8.55 9.14 9.57
N ASN A 192 8.98 9.40 8.34
CA ASN A 192 10.40 9.55 7.97
C ASN A 192 11.27 8.34 8.37
N HIS A 193 10.73 7.12 8.22
CA HIS A 193 11.43 5.89 8.64
C HIS A 193 12.79 5.65 7.94
N LEU A 194 13.05 6.31 6.81
CA LEU A 194 14.33 6.26 6.09
C LEU A 194 15.30 7.40 6.44
N GLY A 195 14.89 8.34 7.30
CA GLY A 195 15.77 9.39 7.83
C GLY A 195 16.12 10.53 6.87
N PHE A 196 15.30 10.76 5.84
CA PHE A 196 15.44 11.88 4.91
C PHE A 196 14.15 12.69 4.78
#